data_AF-A0A968P5E5-F1
#
_entry.id   AF-A0A968P5E5-F1
#
_cell.length_a   1.000
_cell.length_b   1.000
_cell.length_c   1.000
_cell.angle_alpha   90.00
_cell.angle_beta   90.00
_cell.angle_gamma   90.00
#
_symmetry.space_group_name_H-M   'P 1'
#
loop_
_entity.id
_entity.type
_entity.pdbx_description
1 polymer ?
#
loop_
_entity_poly.entity_id
_entity_poly.type
_entity_poly.pdbx_seq_one_letter_code
_entity_poly.pdbx_strand_id
1 'polypeptide(L)'
;MEQITGDAVRGRLLLKDGGQPVVMRVALSYTAMAGAWRNMKAECGPVGFDFDRVREEAREQWNQWLSRVPVNKVESGHLPRFYTDLFFALAGRRTCSDFDGAWLDSQPDQPVVRQIPLDPVTGRPRHRHFNSDAWWGAQWSILPLWLKFYPEVIRDFCRMFLRLLPGM
;
A
#
# COMPACT_ATOMS: atom_id res chain seq x y z
N MET A 1 29.15 -0.88 1.24
CA MET A 1 28.54 0.08 2.17
C MET A 1 28.73 -0.46 3.57
N GLU A 2 29.24 0.36 4.47
CA GLU A 2 29.40 -0.02 5.87
C GLU A 2 28.01 -0.05 6.52
N GLN A 3 27.63 -1.18 7.09
CA GLN A 3 26.32 -1.38 7.71
C GLN A 3 26.47 -1.24 9.23
N ILE A 4 25.75 -0.29 9.81
CA ILE A 4 25.64 -0.14 11.26
C ILE A 4 24.50 -1.05 11.73
N THR A 5 24.75 -1.91 12.72
CA THR A 5 23.78 -2.88 13.27
C THR A 5 23.62 -2.71 14.78
N GLY A 6 22.45 -3.08 15.30
CA GLY A 6 22.10 -3.01 16.73
C GLY A 6 20.62 -2.71 16.96
N ASP A 7 20.17 -2.82 18.22
CA ASP A 7 18.75 -2.66 18.58
C ASP A 7 18.29 -1.19 18.65
N ALA A 8 19.24 -0.24 18.64
CA ALA A 8 18.99 1.19 18.81
C ALA A 8 19.81 2.05 17.82
N VAL A 9 19.81 1.66 16.54
CA VAL A 9 20.52 2.41 15.48
C VAL A 9 19.85 3.79 15.28
N ARG A 10 20.68 4.84 15.23
CA ARG A 10 20.24 6.22 14.98
C ARG A 10 21.09 6.84 13.87
N GLY A 11 20.45 7.58 12.98
CA GLY A 11 21.11 8.37 11.94
C GLY A 11 20.81 9.84 12.10
N ARG A 12 21.82 10.70 11.93
CA ARG A 12 21.66 12.15 11.85
C ARG A 12 22.24 12.64 10.53
N LEU A 13 21.39 13.24 9.70
CA LEU A 13 21.81 13.90 8.47
C LEU A 13 21.98 15.39 8.75
N LEU A 14 23.18 15.90 8.49
CA LEU A 14 23.49 17.33 8.56
C LEU A 14 23.62 17.85 7.13
N LEU A 15 22.69 18.73 6.75
CA LEU A 15 22.67 19.37 5.43
C LEU A 15 23.05 20.83 5.62
N LYS A 16 23.82 21.38 4.67
CA LYS A 16 24.07 22.83 4.65
C LYS A 16 22.77 23.54 4.29
N ASP A 17 22.51 24.66 4.94
CA ASP A 17 21.40 25.52 4.53
C ASP A 17 21.71 26.12 3.16
N GLY A 18 20.86 25.81 2.19
CA GLY A 18 20.95 26.30 0.82
C GLY A 18 19.79 27.22 0.45
N GLY A 19 18.93 27.60 1.40
CA GLY A 19 17.72 28.39 1.14
C GLY A 19 16.67 27.69 0.26
N GLN A 20 16.80 26.38 0.05
CA GLN A 20 15.88 25.55 -0.75
C GLN A 20 15.27 24.45 0.11
N PRO A 21 14.02 24.04 -0.15
CA PRO A 21 13.42 22.90 0.52
C PRO A 21 14.23 21.61 0.28
N VAL A 22 14.40 20.82 1.34
CA VAL A 22 14.99 19.48 1.24
C VAL A 22 13.88 18.47 0.97
N VAL A 23 13.98 17.75 -0.15
CA VAL A 23 13.03 16.68 -0.52
C VAL A 23 13.67 15.32 -0.28
N MET A 24 13.01 14.46 0.48
CA MET A 24 13.44 13.09 0.75
C MET A 24 12.44 12.09 0.19
N ARG A 25 12.96 10.97 -0.33
CA ARG A 25 12.15 9.83 -0.79
C ARG A 25 12.53 8.61 0.05
N VAL A 26 11.51 7.92 0.54
CA VAL A 26 11.67 6.72 1.36
C VAL A 26 10.79 5.65 0.77
N ALA A 27 11.39 4.50 0.46
CA ALA A 27 10.67 3.32 0.03
C ALA A 27 10.84 2.22 1.08
N LEU A 28 9.81 1.40 1.21
CA LEU A 28 9.75 0.31 2.16
C LEU A 28 9.62 -1.01 1.41
N SER A 29 10.12 -2.08 2.01
CA SER A 29 9.93 -3.46 1.57
C SER A 29 9.99 -4.36 2.79
N TYR A 30 9.09 -5.33 2.86
CA TYR A 30 9.11 -6.37 3.89
C TYR A 30 10.06 -7.52 3.54
N THR A 31 10.63 -7.53 2.33
CA THR A 31 11.43 -8.66 1.84
C THR A 31 12.93 -8.37 1.92
N ALA A 32 13.38 -7.24 1.38
CA ALA A 32 14.78 -6.86 1.34
C ALA A 32 14.99 -5.39 0.96
N MET A 33 16.16 -4.84 1.31
CA MET A 33 16.58 -3.50 0.86
C MET A 33 16.55 -3.37 -0.67
N ALA A 34 16.93 -4.42 -1.40
CA ALA A 34 16.86 -4.43 -2.87
C ALA A 34 15.41 -4.31 -3.40
N GLY A 35 14.42 -4.86 -2.68
CA GLY A 35 12.99 -4.68 -2.99
C GLY A 35 12.57 -3.23 -2.83
N ALA A 36 12.96 -2.59 -1.71
CA ALA A 36 12.68 -1.17 -1.47
C ALA A 36 13.26 -0.27 -2.58
N TRP A 37 14.47 -0.57 -3.07
CA TRP A 37 15.06 0.14 -4.22
C TRP A 37 14.26 -0.05 -5.53
N ARG A 38 13.76 -1.26 -5.80
CA ARG A 38 12.89 -1.52 -6.96
C ARG A 38 11.57 -0.76 -6.84
N ASN A 39 10.95 -0.74 -5.66
CA ASN A 39 9.74 0.04 -5.39
C ASN A 39 9.99 1.53 -5.65
N MET A 40 11.08 2.09 -5.11
CA MET A 40 11.44 3.50 -5.34
C MET A 40 11.62 3.83 -6.83
N LYS A 41 12.27 2.95 -7.59
CA LYS A 41 12.48 3.16 -9.02
C LYS A 41 11.17 3.08 -9.81
N ALA A 42 10.29 2.15 -9.46
CA ALA A 42 9.04 1.94 -10.17
C ALA A 42 8.00 3.03 -9.85
N GLU A 43 7.85 3.38 -8.57
CA GLU A 43 6.81 4.28 -8.08
C GLU A 43 7.26 5.75 -8.11
N CYS A 44 8.46 6.05 -7.61
CA CYS A 44 8.96 7.42 -7.52
C CYS A 44 9.94 7.79 -8.65
N GLY A 45 10.37 6.84 -9.47
CA GLY A 45 11.28 7.10 -10.60
C GLY A 45 10.70 8.08 -11.63
N PRO A 46 9.46 7.88 -12.11
CA PRO A 46 8.83 8.74 -13.13
C PRO A 46 8.59 10.20 -12.68
N VAL A 47 8.46 10.44 -11.38
CA VAL A 47 8.22 11.76 -10.77
C VAL A 47 9.49 12.41 -10.24
N GLY A 48 10.59 11.65 -10.09
CA GLY A 48 11.85 12.18 -9.58
C GLY A 48 11.73 12.70 -8.15
N PHE A 49 12.10 13.96 -7.93
CA PHE A 49 11.99 14.68 -6.65
C PHE A 49 10.91 15.78 -6.67
N ASP A 50 9.98 15.73 -7.62
CA ASP A 50 8.87 16.68 -7.71
C ASP A 50 7.80 16.33 -6.66
N PHE A 51 7.85 17.03 -5.52
CA PHE A 51 6.93 16.81 -4.40
C PHE A 51 5.49 17.22 -4.74
N ASP A 52 5.31 18.33 -5.46
CA ASP A 52 3.98 18.84 -5.79
C ASP A 52 3.25 17.91 -6.75
N ARG A 53 3.98 17.32 -7.71
CA ARG A 53 3.42 16.28 -8.59
C ARG A 53 3.00 15.04 -7.82
N VAL A 54 3.81 14.55 -6.89
CA VAL A 54 3.44 13.41 -6.02
C VAL A 54 2.17 13.72 -5.21
N ARG A 55 2.07 14.94 -4.66
CA ARG A 55 0.88 15.38 -3.92
C ARG A 55 -0.36 15.37 -4.80
N GLU A 56 -0.27 15.86 -6.03
CA GLU A 56 -1.42 15.93 -6.94
C GLU A 56 -1.83 14.52 -7.42
N GLU A 57 -0.88 13.69 -7.84
CA GLU A 57 -1.17 12.30 -8.25
C GLU A 57 -1.81 11.50 -7.10
N ALA A 58 -1.41 11.73 -5.84
CA ALA A 58 -2.04 11.13 -4.67
C ALA A 58 -3.47 11.65 -4.43
N ARG A 59 -3.69 12.97 -4.61
CA ARG A 59 -5.02 13.58 -4.49
C ARG A 59 -5.98 13.04 -5.55
N GLU A 60 -5.53 12.95 -6.80
CA GLU A 60 -6.31 12.41 -7.91
C GLU A 60 -6.69 10.95 -7.67
N GLN A 61 -5.75 10.13 -7.19
CA GLN A 61 -6.03 8.76 -6.80
C GLN A 61 -7.12 8.71 -5.72
N TRP A 62 -7.01 9.50 -4.64
CA TRP A 62 -8.05 9.52 -3.62
C TRP A 62 -9.41 9.98 -4.15
N ASN A 63 -9.46 10.99 -5.01
CA ASN A 63 -10.70 11.43 -5.64
C ASN A 63 -11.34 10.33 -6.50
N GLN A 64 -10.53 9.57 -7.26
CA GLN A 64 -11.00 8.43 -8.04
C GLN A 64 -11.55 7.30 -7.17
N TRP A 65 -10.97 7.07 -5.99
CA TRP A 65 -11.45 6.04 -5.07
C TRP A 65 -12.71 6.49 -4.34
N LEU A 66 -12.71 7.67 -3.73
CA LEU A 66 -13.83 8.17 -2.94
C LEU A 66 -15.08 8.43 -3.80
N SER A 67 -14.92 8.92 -5.04
CA SER A 67 -16.05 9.20 -5.94
C SER A 67 -16.85 7.97 -6.38
N ARG A 68 -16.35 6.75 -6.14
CA ARG A 68 -17.09 5.51 -6.46
C ARG A 68 -18.35 5.31 -5.63
N VAL A 69 -18.44 5.97 -4.47
CA VAL A 69 -19.64 5.94 -3.62
C VAL A 69 -20.35 7.29 -3.72
N PRO A 70 -21.24 7.49 -4.71
CA PRO A 70 -21.94 8.75 -4.87
C PRO A 70 -22.97 8.95 -3.75
N VAL A 71 -22.99 10.16 -3.19
CA VAL A 71 -23.92 10.56 -2.14
C VAL A 71 -24.86 11.63 -2.70
N ASN A 72 -26.10 11.25 -3.00
CA ASN A 72 -27.06 12.12 -3.68
C ASN A 72 -27.93 12.98 -2.74
N LYS A 73 -28.10 12.57 -1.47
CA LYS A 73 -29.04 13.19 -0.51
C LYS A 73 -28.51 13.14 0.91
N VAL A 74 -27.59 14.06 1.23
CA VAL A 74 -27.07 14.24 2.59
C VAL A 74 -27.00 15.74 2.87
N GLU A 75 -27.38 16.15 4.09
CA GLU A 75 -27.18 17.54 4.54
C GLU A 75 -25.71 17.92 4.40
N SER A 76 -25.41 19.12 3.90
CA SER A 76 -24.05 19.52 3.50
C SER A 76 -23.00 19.33 4.60
N GLY A 77 -23.38 19.43 5.88
CA GLY A 77 -22.49 19.20 7.03
C GLY A 77 -22.07 17.74 7.26
N HIS A 78 -22.81 16.76 6.72
CA HIS A 78 -22.56 15.33 6.92
C HIS A 78 -21.69 14.74 5.81
N LEU A 79 -21.56 15.43 4.67
CA LEU A 79 -20.75 14.97 3.55
C LEU A 79 -19.25 14.87 3.87
N PRO A 80 -18.61 15.85 4.55
CA PRO A 80 -17.21 15.74 4.95
C PRO A 80 -16.98 14.57 5.89
N ARG A 81 -17.91 14.35 6.84
CA ARG A 81 -17.84 13.22 7.78
C ARG A 81 -17.90 11.89 7.03
N PHE A 82 -18.86 11.73 6.12
CA PHE A 82 -19.00 10.52 5.32
C PHE A 82 -17.72 10.17 4.53
N TYR A 83 -17.17 11.13 3.79
CA TYR A 83 -15.96 10.87 3.00
C TYR A 83 -14.70 10.70 3.86
N THR A 84 -14.65 11.32 5.04
CA THR A 84 -13.60 11.08 6.03
C THR A 84 -13.67 9.65 6.56
N ASP A 85 -14.86 9.18 6.94
CA ASP A 85 -15.07 7.81 7.41
C ASP A 85 -14.77 6.79 6.28
N LEU A 86 -15.16 7.09 5.04
CA LEU A 86 -14.84 6.26 3.88
C LEU A 86 -13.33 6.20 3.60
N PHE A 87 -12.61 7.33 3.71
CA PHE A 87 -11.16 7.36 3.60
C PHE A 87 -10.51 6.41 4.62
N PHE A 88 -10.92 6.47 5.89
CA PHE A 88 -10.37 5.58 6.92
C PHE A 88 -10.72 4.11 6.69
N ALA A 89 -11.93 3.81 6.20
CA ALA A 89 -12.31 2.45 5.84
C ALA A 89 -11.39 1.88 4.74
N LEU A 90 -11.00 2.69 3.75
CA LEU A 90 -10.14 2.25 2.64
C LEU A 90 -8.65 2.23 3.00
N ALA A 91 -8.18 3.18 3.81
CA ALA A 91 -6.77 3.31 4.19
C ALA A 91 -6.29 2.23 5.16
N GLY A 92 -7.22 1.53 5.85
CA GLY A 92 -6.91 0.58 6.91
C GLY A 92 -6.20 -0.71 6.48
N ARG A 93 -6.05 -0.98 5.17
CA ARG A 93 -5.35 -2.17 4.65
C ARG A 93 -4.19 -1.73 3.77
N ARG A 94 -2.97 -2.07 4.20
CA ARG A 94 -1.72 -1.70 3.56
C ARG A 94 -1.25 -2.83 2.67
N THR A 95 -0.69 -2.48 1.52
CA THR A 95 -0.01 -3.45 0.67
C THR A 95 1.32 -3.86 1.32
N CYS A 96 1.53 -5.16 1.46
CA CYS A 96 2.72 -5.77 2.03
C CYS A 96 3.60 -6.47 0.98
N SER A 97 3.14 -6.54 -0.27
CA SER A 97 3.96 -6.97 -1.41
C SER A 97 4.72 -5.80 -2.02
N ASP A 98 5.93 -6.05 -2.48
CA ASP A 98 6.71 -5.15 -3.32
C ASP A 98 6.06 -4.96 -4.70
N PHE A 99 6.53 -3.96 -5.46
CA PHE A 99 6.04 -3.64 -6.80
C PHE A 99 6.13 -4.83 -7.78
N ASP A 100 7.18 -5.63 -7.62
CA ASP A 100 7.40 -6.86 -8.40
C ASP A 100 6.60 -8.06 -7.88
N GLY A 101 5.88 -7.94 -6.77
CA GLY A 101 5.06 -8.99 -6.19
C GLY A 101 5.78 -9.90 -5.19
N ALA A 102 7.03 -9.58 -4.81
CA ALA A 102 7.68 -10.25 -3.70
C ALA A 102 6.96 -9.90 -2.39
N TRP A 103 6.73 -10.88 -1.51
CA TRP A 103 6.09 -10.66 -0.21
C TRP A 103 6.66 -11.62 0.84
N LEU A 104 6.57 -11.24 2.10
CA LEU A 104 7.09 -12.04 3.21
C LEU A 104 5.98 -12.93 3.78
N ASP A 105 6.11 -14.24 3.60
CA ASP A 105 5.32 -15.23 4.35
C ASP A 105 5.91 -15.38 5.74
N SER A 106 5.26 -14.79 6.73
CA SER A 106 5.75 -14.72 8.12
C SER A 106 5.34 -15.96 8.91
N GLN A 107 5.71 -17.15 8.43
CA GLN A 107 5.47 -18.37 9.19
C GLN A 107 6.25 -18.31 10.51
N PRO A 108 5.67 -18.78 11.64
CA PRO A 108 6.24 -18.59 12.97
C PRO A 108 7.71 -19.01 13.10
N ASP A 109 8.09 -20.10 12.43
CA ASP A 109 9.42 -20.70 12.58
C ASP A 109 10.38 -20.36 11.42
N GLN A 110 9.84 -20.02 10.25
CA GLN A 110 10.66 -19.77 9.06
C GLN A 110 9.99 -18.72 8.16
N PRO A 111 10.35 -17.43 8.29
CA PRO A 111 9.89 -16.43 7.35
C PRO A 111 10.46 -16.73 5.96
N VAL A 112 9.60 -16.81 4.94
CA VAL A 112 9.99 -17.11 3.56
C VAL A 112 9.52 -15.99 2.65
N VAL A 113 10.45 -15.43 1.87
CA VAL A 113 10.06 -14.53 0.77
C VAL A 113 9.44 -15.36 -0.35
N ARG A 114 8.20 -15.02 -0.70
CA ARG A 114 7.44 -15.63 -1.78
C ARG A 114 7.17 -14.63 -2.89
N GLN A 115 6.81 -15.15 -4.06
CA GLN A 115 6.54 -14.36 -5.26
C GLN A 115 5.09 -14.54 -5.69
N ILE A 116 4.35 -13.44 -5.84
CA ILE A 116 3.05 -13.46 -6.50
C ILE A 116 3.27 -13.76 -7.98
N PRO A 117 2.52 -14.69 -8.60
CA PRO A 117 2.64 -14.93 -10.03
C PRO A 117 2.37 -13.66 -10.82
N LEU A 118 3.22 -13.42 -11.81
CA LEU A 118 3.05 -12.31 -12.73
C LEU A 118 1.98 -12.65 -13.76
N ASP A 119 1.28 -11.62 -14.20
CA ASP A 119 0.47 -11.66 -15.39
C ASP A 119 1.42 -11.67 -16.61
N PRO A 120 1.30 -12.65 -17.53
CA PRO A 120 2.25 -12.83 -18.62
C PRO A 120 2.18 -11.71 -19.68
N VAL A 121 1.10 -10.93 -19.71
CA VAL A 121 0.90 -9.85 -20.68
C VAL A 121 1.45 -8.54 -20.13
N THR A 122 1.08 -8.21 -18.89
CA THR A 122 1.43 -6.92 -18.27
C THR A 122 2.75 -6.96 -17.51
N GLY A 123 3.24 -8.16 -17.17
CA GLY A 123 4.42 -8.35 -16.32
C GLY A 123 4.19 -7.94 -14.86
N ARG A 124 2.96 -7.58 -14.47
CA ARG A 124 2.64 -7.14 -13.10
C ARG A 124 2.13 -8.29 -12.24
N PRO A 125 2.26 -8.21 -10.91
CA PRO A 125 1.65 -9.19 -10.01
C PRO A 125 0.14 -9.30 -10.25
N ARG A 126 -0.38 -10.53 -10.31
CA ARG A 126 -1.81 -10.79 -10.57
C ARG A 126 -2.76 -10.22 -9.50
N HIS A 127 -2.24 -9.95 -8.31
CA HIS A 127 -2.93 -9.31 -7.21
C HIS A 127 -1.90 -8.69 -6.27
N ARG A 128 -2.35 -7.81 -5.38
CA ARG A 128 -1.52 -7.34 -4.26
C ARG A 128 -1.60 -8.32 -3.09
N HIS A 129 -0.57 -8.30 -2.23
CA HIS A 129 -0.64 -8.90 -0.91
C HIS A 129 -0.89 -7.79 0.10
N PHE A 130 -1.81 -7.99 1.04
CA PHE A 130 -2.15 -6.99 2.07
C PHE A 130 -1.79 -7.51 3.47
N ASN A 131 -1.69 -6.61 4.45
CA ASN A 131 -1.83 -7.03 5.82
C ASN A 131 -3.27 -7.52 6.05
N SER A 132 -3.43 -8.63 6.76
CA SER A 132 -4.74 -9.17 7.15
C SER A 132 -4.78 -9.44 8.65
N ASP A 133 -5.11 -8.40 9.40
CA ASP A 133 -5.54 -8.47 10.79
C ASP A 133 -7.01 -8.05 10.93
N ALA A 134 -7.61 -8.34 12.09
CA ALA A 134 -8.96 -7.89 12.46
C ALA A 134 -10.07 -8.22 11.43
N TRP A 135 -10.11 -9.45 10.93
CA TRP A 135 -11.14 -9.90 9.98
C TRP A 135 -12.46 -10.28 10.64
N TRP A 136 -12.46 -10.57 11.94
CA TRP A 136 -13.69 -10.86 12.67
C TRP A 136 -14.61 -9.63 12.63
N GLY A 137 -15.82 -9.79 12.08
CA GLY A 137 -16.79 -8.72 11.88
C GLY A 137 -16.68 -7.98 10.54
N ALA A 138 -15.70 -8.31 9.69
CA ALA A 138 -15.58 -7.75 8.35
C ALA A 138 -16.83 -7.99 7.50
N GLN A 139 -17.51 -9.13 7.71
CA GLN A 139 -18.76 -9.49 7.04
C GLN A 139 -19.92 -8.54 7.35
N TRP A 140 -19.90 -7.87 8.50
CA TRP A 140 -20.93 -6.90 8.92
C TRP A 140 -20.54 -5.44 8.65
N SER A 141 -19.30 -5.18 8.23
CA SER A 141 -18.76 -3.83 8.11
C SER A 141 -18.18 -3.54 6.73
N ILE A 142 -16.95 -3.94 6.48
CA ILE A 142 -16.18 -3.50 5.31
C ILE A 142 -16.41 -4.36 4.06
N LEU A 143 -16.80 -5.64 4.21
CA LEU A 143 -17.04 -6.50 3.06
C LEU A 143 -18.19 -6.04 2.15
N PRO A 144 -19.37 -5.63 2.67
CA PRO A 144 -20.43 -5.09 1.82
C PRO A 144 -19.97 -3.88 0.99
N LEU A 145 -19.16 -2.99 1.59
CA LEU A 145 -18.58 -1.84 0.91
C LEU A 145 -17.66 -2.28 -0.24
N TRP A 146 -16.71 -3.19 0.02
CA TRP A 146 -15.78 -3.66 -1.00
C TRP A 146 -16.47 -4.45 -2.11
N LEU A 147 -17.37 -5.37 -1.78
CA LEU A 147 -18.11 -6.15 -2.78
C LEU A 147 -18.89 -5.26 -3.75
N LYS A 148 -19.46 -4.15 -3.26
CA LYS A 148 -20.27 -3.25 -4.08
C LYS A 148 -19.44 -2.25 -4.89
N PHE A 149 -18.44 -1.64 -4.28
CA PHE A 149 -17.77 -0.46 -4.84
C PHE A 149 -16.27 -0.65 -5.14
N TYR A 150 -15.64 -1.65 -4.53
CA TYR A 150 -14.19 -1.92 -4.66
C TYR A 150 -13.92 -3.43 -4.88
N PRO A 151 -14.54 -4.05 -5.91
CA PRO A 151 -14.47 -5.50 -6.12
C PRO A 151 -13.03 -6.00 -6.33
N GLU A 152 -12.13 -5.14 -6.82
CA GLU A 152 -10.72 -5.48 -6.98
C GLU A 152 -9.99 -5.70 -5.65
N VAL A 153 -10.40 -5.01 -4.58
CA VAL A 153 -9.79 -5.14 -3.25
C VAL A 153 -10.13 -6.51 -2.68
N ILE A 154 -11.41 -6.87 -2.66
CA ILE A 154 -11.85 -8.16 -2.15
C ILE A 154 -11.35 -9.33 -3.02
N ARG A 155 -11.29 -9.17 -4.34
CA ARG A 155 -10.69 -10.16 -5.25
C ARG A 155 -9.23 -10.42 -4.89
N ASP A 156 -8.45 -9.36 -4.68
CA ASP A 156 -7.03 -9.49 -4.32
C ASP A 156 -6.88 -10.13 -2.92
N PHE A 157 -7.74 -9.80 -1.95
CA PHE A 157 -7.80 -10.49 -0.65
C PHE A 157 -8.12 -11.97 -0.77
N CYS A 158 -9.10 -12.37 -1.57
CA CYS A 158 -9.43 -13.79 -1.77
C CYS A 158 -8.23 -14.55 -2.37
N ARG A 159 -7.57 -13.97 -3.39
CA ARG A 159 -6.37 -14.57 -3.98
C ARG A 159 -5.22 -14.69 -3.00
N MET A 160 -5.05 -13.67 -2.17
CA MET A 160 -4.07 -13.66 -1.08
C MET A 160 -4.36 -14.76 -0.05
N PHE A 161 -5.59 -14.91 0.44
CA PHE A 161 -5.93 -15.95 1.42
C PHE A 161 -5.72 -17.36 0.87
N LEU A 162 -6.06 -17.61 -0.39
CA LEU A 162 -5.77 -18.90 -1.05
C LEU A 162 -4.26 -19.21 -1.09
N ARG A 163 -3.39 -18.19 -1.06
CA ARG A 163 -1.93 -18.38 -1.02
C ARG A 163 -1.38 -18.66 0.37
N LEU A 164 -2.07 -18.20 1.41
CA LEU A 164 -1.69 -18.39 2.81
C LEU A 164 -2.08 -19.78 3.34
N LEU A 165 -2.90 -20.53 2.61
CA LEU A 165 -3.30 -21.90 2.96
C LEU A 165 -2.43 -22.90 2.17
N PRO A 166 -1.28 -23.36 2.71
CA PRO A 166 -0.49 -24.39 2.05
C PRO A 166 -1.28 -25.71 1.99
N GLY A 167 -1.40 -26.31 0.80
CA GLY A 167 -1.90 -27.68 0.62
C GLY A 167 -3.35 -27.83 0.13
N MET A 168 -3.98 -26.78 -0.40
CA MET A 168 -5.22 -26.88 -1.20
C MET A 168 -4.94 -26.66 -2.69
#